data_AF-A0A358CWG4-F1
#
_entry.id   AF-A0A358CWG4-F1
#
_cell.length_a   1.000
_cell.length_b   1.000
_cell.length_c   1.000
_cell.angle_alpha   90.00
_cell.angle_beta   90.00
_cell.angle_gamma   90.00
#
_symmetry.space_group_name_H-M   'P 1'
#
loop_
_entity.id
_entity.type
_entity.pdbx_description
1 polymer ?
#
loop_
_entity_poly.entity_id
_entity_poly.type
_entity_poly.pdbx_seq_one_letter_code
_entity_poly.pdbx_strand_id
1 'polypeptide(L)'
;LSNPWGFDFNDYGQGCATCCVIPHLFHVVQGGTYHKQARPHVNPYIYDDIKTIRDHTHLSAHGGARFYLADVFPAEYRDRLFMCNIHEHAVLTDVLEPKGSSFIGHHGDDFLPTNDLAWVGFSVEIGPEGGVYVLDWHDQNICGNEVKFPNSGRIYRVMPTGVKDKVTPDLSAMSDVELVEYQLHSNDWFVRHARTLLQYRQASGALNRKVVHQKLNDMLNATSEVPKRLRALWALYVTEGLTENRLFELLNDADEHVRAWSIQFLCDVSKSNAFQPERNADWVLEPDVLEKLATMAQVDPSQVVRLYLASAVQRLPFAQRWSILQGLVSHVEDVADNNLPRMYWFALEPMVPEYQRESLELVMAGKIPRLQEFVARRLIMGDGGNKKLNQVQKAEVWNGLIKK
;
A
#
# COMPACT_ATOMS: atom_id res chain seq x y z
N LEU A 1 -1.03 9.16 7.50
CA LEU A 1 -2.36 8.70 7.94
C LEU A 1 -2.57 9.09 9.41
N SER A 2 -3.76 9.56 9.81
CA SER A 2 -4.02 9.98 11.20
C SER A 2 -4.65 8.86 12.01
N ASN A 3 -4.02 8.51 13.14
CA ASN A 3 -4.49 7.51 14.11
C ASN A 3 -4.93 6.15 13.51
N PRO A 4 -4.08 5.49 12.68
CA PRO A 4 -4.36 4.14 12.20
C PRO A 4 -4.10 3.10 13.30
N TRP A 5 -5.09 2.24 13.57
CA TRP A 5 -5.01 1.19 14.59
C TRP A 5 -5.05 -0.23 14.00
N GLY A 6 -5.14 -0.35 12.68
CA GLY A 6 -5.04 -1.60 11.97
C GLY A 6 -4.37 -1.43 10.61
N PHE A 7 -3.62 -2.44 10.19
CA PHE A 7 -3.01 -2.51 8.87
C PHE A 7 -2.74 -3.96 8.46
N ASP A 8 -3.11 -4.32 7.23
CA ASP A 8 -2.80 -5.63 6.64
C ASP A 8 -2.77 -5.56 5.11
N PHE A 9 -2.30 -6.64 4.49
CA PHE A 9 -2.22 -6.81 3.04
C PHE A 9 -3.22 -7.84 2.54
N ASN A 10 -3.89 -7.54 1.43
CA ASN A 10 -4.77 -8.49 0.74
C ASN A 10 -3.96 -9.58 0.01
N ASP A 11 -4.63 -10.51 -0.68
CA ASP A 11 -3.96 -11.63 -1.38
C ASP A 11 -2.98 -11.20 -2.48
N TYR A 12 -3.08 -9.95 -2.97
CA TYR A 12 -2.19 -9.34 -3.97
C TYR A 12 -1.09 -8.47 -3.35
N GLY A 13 -1.03 -8.38 -2.02
CA GLY A 13 -0.03 -7.59 -1.30
C GLY A 13 -0.34 -6.08 -1.27
N GLN A 14 -1.57 -5.67 -1.56
CA GLN A 14 -1.99 -4.28 -1.47
C GLN A 14 -2.46 -3.97 -0.05
N GLY A 15 -1.85 -2.96 0.58
CA GLY A 15 -2.03 -2.67 2.00
C GLY A 15 -3.27 -1.83 2.27
N CYS A 16 -4.06 -2.18 3.27
CA CYS A 16 -5.17 -1.35 3.76
C CYS A 16 -5.00 -1.05 5.24
N ALA A 17 -5.43 0.15 5.65
CA ALA A 17 -5.41 0.59 7.04
C ALA A 17 -6.81 0.98 7.52
N THR A 18 -7.09 0.64 8.78
CA THR A 18 -8.28 1.10 9.50
C THR A 18 -7.91 2.19 10.51
N CYS A 19 -8.74 3.23 10.58
CA CYS A 19 -8.48 4.43 11.36
C CYS A 19 -9.57 4.67 12.41
N CYS A 20 -9.15 5.30 13.51
CA CYS A 20 -10.03 5.58 14.64
C CYS A 20 -10.86 6.87 14.46
N VAL A 21 -10.23 7.99 14.08
CA VAL A 21 -10.82 9.35 14.16
C VAL A 21 -11.18 10.01 12.83
N ILE A 22 -10.61 9.51 11.74
CA ILE A 22 -10.93 9.90 10.36
C ILE A 22 -11.80 8.80 9.75
N PRO A 23 -12.30 8.94 8.50
CA PRO A 23 -12.93 7.81 7.82
C PRO A 23 -12.13 6.52 7.98
N HIS A 24 -12.80 5.40 8.23
CA HIS A 24 -12.10 4.24 8.76
C HIS A 24 -11.13 3.62 7.73
N LEU A 25 -11.48 3.50 6.46
CA LEU A 25 -10.71 2.68 5.51
C LEU A 25 -9.86 3.48 4.51
N PHE A 26 -8.60 3.08 4.33
CA PHE A 26 -7.70 3.61 3.31
C PHE A 26 -6.89 2.50 2.63
N HIS A 27 -6.77 2.55 1.31
CA HIS A 27 -5.73 1.84 0.56
C HIS A 27 -4.41 2.60 0.73
N VAL A 28 -3.39 1.92 1.25
CA VAL A 28 -2.08 2.49 1.58
C VAL A 28 -1.08 2.16 0.49
N VAL A 29 -0.66 3.20 -0.22
CA VAL A 29 0.31 3.23 -1.31
C VAL A 29 1.64 3.85 -0.83
N GLN A 30 2.77 3.28 -1.29
CA GLN A 30 4.13 3.78 -1.03
C GLN A 30 4.28 5.22 -1.54
N GLY A 31 4.74 6.14 -0.68
CA GLY A 31 4.85 7.58 -1.02
C GLY A 31 3.55 8.37 -0.90
N GLY A 32 2.42 7.71 -0.62
CA GLY A 32 1.13 8.37 -0.47
C GLY A 32 1.07 9.33 0.74
N THR A 33 0.40 10.46 0.54
CA THR A 33 -0.02 11.38 1.62
C THR A 33 -1.53 11.35 1.73
N TYR A 34 -2.05 11.21 2.95
CA TYR A 34 -3.46 10.88 3.22
C TYR A 34 -4.16 11.96 4.02
N HIS A 35 -5.48 11.99 3.89
CA HIS A 35 -6.36 12.77 4.75
C HIS A 35 -5.97 12.66 6.23
N LYS A 36 -5.97 13.82 6.91
CA LYS A 36 -5.62 13.95 8.34
C LYS A 36 -6.76 14.62 9.10
N GLN A 37 -6.92 14.22 10.36
CA GLN A 37 -7.89 14.82 11.29
C GLN A 37 -7.54 16.28 11.60
N ALA A 38 -6.25 16.55 11.84
CA ALA A 38 -5.77 17.83 12.31
C ALA A 38 -4.32 18.07 11.88
N ARG A 39 -3.91 19.34 11.99
CA ARG A 39 -2.61 19.91 11.61
C ARG A 39 -2.36 19.87 10.10
N PRO A 40 -1.73 20.91 9.52
CA PRO A 40 -1.35 20.89 8.12
C PRO A 40 -0.41 19.71 7.82
N HIS A 41 -0.30 19.38 6.53
CA HIS A 41 0.74 18.47 6.05
C HIS A 41 2.12 19.05 6.35
N VAL A 42 3.09 18.16 6.59
CA VAL A 42 4.48 18.58 6.84
C VAL A 42 5.03 19.30 5.61
N ASN A 43 4.73 18.77 4.42
CA ASN A 43 4.91 19.50 3.17
C ASN A 43 3.71 20.45 2.96
N PRO A 44 3.89 21.78 2.95
CA PRO A 44 2.79 22.73 2.74
C PRO A 44 2.28 22.76 1.30
N TYR A 45 2.96 22.07 0.37
CA TYR A 45 2.62 22.00 -1.04
C TYR A 45 1.77 20.77 -1.40
N ILE A 46 1.28 20.05 -0.39
CA ILE A 46 0.21 19.05 -0.57
C ILE A 46 -1.12 19.79 -0.73
N TYR A 47 -1.50 20.05 -1.98
CA TYR A 47 -2.75 20.76 -2.30
C TYR A 47 -3.97 19.84 -2.28
N ASP A 48 -3.77 18.54 -2.45
CA ASP A 48 -4.77 17.49 -2.27
C ASP A 48 -4.09 16.24 -1.72
N ASP A 49 -4.80 15.49 -0.90
CA ASP A 49 -4.33 14.26 -0.25
C ASP A 49 -5.24 13.07 -0.60
N ILE A 50 -4.72 11.86 -0.47
CA ILE A 50 -5.44 10.62 -0.76
C ILE A 50 -6.58 10.48 0.24
N LYS A 51 -7.78 10.25 -0.30
CA LYS A 51 -9.01 10.15 0.47
C LYS A 51 -9.31 8.69 0.82
N THR A 52 -10.26 8.54 1.73
CA THR A 52 -10.79 7.24 2.13
C THR A 52 -11.37 6.49 0.95
N ILE A 53 -11.33 5.17 1.02
CA ILE A 53 -11.93 4.28 0.01
C ILE A 53 -13.30 3.73 0.44
N ARG A 54 -13.76 4.02 1.66
CA ARG A 54 -15.07 3.56 2.13
C ARG A 54 -16.20 4.30 1.41
N ASP A 55 -17.30 3.60 1.16
CA ASP A 55 -18.56 4.19 0.67
C ASP A 55 -19.63 4.34 1.77
N HIS A 56 -19.36 3.80 2.95
CA HIS A 56 -20.28 3.74 4.08
C HIS A 56 -19.67 4.37 5.35
N THR A 57 -20.44 4.41 6.43
CA THR A 57 -20.00 5.00 7.70
C THR A 57 -20.36 4.13 8.89
N HIS A 58 -19.41 3.98 9.79
CA HIS A 58 -19.57 3.44 11.13
C HIS A 58 -19.35 4.54 12.16
N LEU A 59 -19.79 4.31 13.40
CA LEU A 59 -19.31 5.10 14.53
C LEU A 59 -17.78 4.95 14.60
N SER A 60 -17.05 6.04 14.82
CA SER A 60 -15.68 5.92 15.32
C SER A 60 -15.75 5.14 16.64
N ALA A 61 -14.83 4.24 16.95
CA ALA A 61 -13.46 4.05 16.50
C ALA A 61 -13.17 2.60 16.14
N HIS A 62 -12.28 2.35 15.18
CA HIS A 62 -11.95 1.02 14.69
C HIS A 62 -10.62 0.54 15.30
N GLY A 63 -10.53 -0.75 15.61
CA GLY A 63 -9.34 -1.42 16.14
C GLY A 63 -8.98 -2.63 15.29
N GLY A 64 -7.72 -2.72 14.84
CA GLY A 64 -7.23 -3.83 14.04
C GLY A 64 -7.72 -3.79 12.59
N ALA A 65 -7.00 -4.50 11.74
CA ALA A 65 -7.36 -4.75 10.34
C ALA A 65 -6.67 -6.05 9.93
N ARG A 66 -7.44 -7.04 9.49
CA ARG A 66 -6.90 -8.31 8.95
C ARG A 66 -7.70 -8.79 7.77
N PHE A 67 -7.02 -9.04 6.65
CA PHE A 67 -7.65 -9.76 5.56
C PHE A 67 -7.80 -11.22 5.95
N TYR A 68 -8.98 -11.78 5.74
CA TYR A 68 -9.20 -13.20 5.98
C TYR A 68 -8.63 -14.01 4.82
N LEU A 69 -7.38 -14.42 4.96
CA LEU A 69 -6.65 -15.22 3.98
C LEU A 69 -6.51 -16.68 4.43
N ALA A 70 -7.62 -17.29 4.86
CA ALA A 70 -7.71 -18.70 5.23
C ALA A 70 -8.94 -19.36 4.58
N ASP A 71 -9.11 -20.66 4.83
CA ASP A 71 -10.05 -21.53 4.10
C ASP A 71 -11.03 -22.29 5.00
N VAL A 72 -11.07 -21.97 6.29
CA VAL A 72 -11.99 -22.66 7.23
C VAL A 72 -13.36 -21.99 7.30
N PHE A 73 -13.45 -20.67 7.11
CA PHE A 73 -14.72 -19.97 6.95
C PHE A 73 -15.22 -20.13 5.50
N PRO A 74 -16.52 -19.89 5.22
CA PRO A 74 -17.05 -19.90 3.86
C PRO A 74 -16.25 -19.01 2.90
N ALA A 75 -16.16 -19.43 1.64
CA ALA A 75 -15.33 -18.80 0.62
C ALA A 75 -15.63 -17.30 0.41
N GLU A 76 -16.84 -16.86 0.72
CA GLU A 76 -17.24 -15.45 0.65
C GLU A 76 -16.45 -14.54 1.60
N TYR A 77 -15.89 -15.08 2.69
CA TYR A 77 -15.04 -14.32 3.63
C TYR A 77 -13.60 -14.19 3.17
N ARG A 78 -13.14 -15.00 2.21
CA ARG A 78 -11.77 -14.93 1.68
C ARG A 78 -11.53 -13.51 1.13
N ASP A 79 -10.43 -12.90 1.56
CA ASP A 79 -10.03 -11.53 1.17
C ASP A 79 -10.98 -10.41 1.67
N ARG A 80 -11.89 -10.70 2.61
CA ARG A 80 -12.62 -9.66 3.37
C ARG A 80 -11.74 -9.08 4.47
N LEU A 81 -11.89 -7.79 4.74
CA LEU A 81 -11.16 -7.09 5.78
C LEU A 81 -11.93 -7.10 7.10
N PHE A 82 -11.44 -7.83 8.09
CA PHE A 82 -11.99 -7.87 9.44
C PHE A 82 -11.39 -6.76 10.30
N MET A 83 -12.22 -6.15 11.13
CA MET A 83 -11.84 -5.12 12.10
C MET A 83 -12.81 -5.08 13.26
N CYS A 84 -12.36 -4.61 14.42
CA CYS A 84 -13.25 -4.29 15.53
C CYS A 84 -13.76 -2.86 15.42
N ASN A 85 -14.98 -2.63 15.89
CA ASN A 85 -15.51 -1.31 16.18
C ASN A 85 -15.79 -1.17 17.68
N ILE A 86 -15.13 -0.20 18.28
CA ILE A 86 -15.11 0.01 19.73
C ILE A 86 -16.41 0.61 20.24
N HIS A 87 -17.05 1.51 19.47
CA HIS A 87 -18.28 2.17 19.92
C HIS A 87 -19.54 1.41 19.50
N GLU A 88 -19.45 0.59 18.45
CA GLU A 88 -20.52 -0.34 18.07
C GLU A 88 -20.44 -1.67 18.81
N HIS A 89 -19.37 -1.88 19.59
CA HIS A 89 -19.10 -3.10 20.33
C HIS A 89 -19.22 -4.35 19.44
N ALA A 90 -18.60 -4.32 18.26
CA ALA A 90 -18.74 -5.37 17.27
C ALA A 90 -17.43 -5.69 16.55
N VAL A 91 -17.36 -6.89 15.98
CA VAL A 91 -16.45 -7.18 14.86
C VAL A 91 -17.22 -6.92 13.58
N LEU A 92 -16.63 -6.13 12.69
CA LEU A 92 -17.16 -5.74 11.40
C LEU A 92 -16.28 -6.32 10.28
N THR A 93 -16.84 -6.39 9.09
CA THR A 93 -16.09 -6.72 7.87
C THR A 93 -16.37 -5.74 6.75
N ASP A 94 -15.35 -5.49 5.94
CA ASP A 94 -15.47 -4.77 4.66
C ASP A 94 -15.11 -5.67 3.49
N VAL A 95 -15.77 -5.41 2.34
CA VAL A 95 -15.47 -6.04 1.05
C VAL A 95 -14.83 -5.01 0.13
N LEU A 96 -13.67 -5.34 -0.44
CA LEU A 96 -12.97 -4.45 -1.37
C LEU A 96 -13.34 -4.76 -2.82
N GLU A 97 -13.98 -3.81 -3.48
CA GLU A 97 -14.24 -3.85 -4.92
C GLU A 97 -13.15 -3.05 -5.66
N PRO A 98 -12.38 -3.65 -6.60
CA PRO A 98 -11.40 -2.92 -7.39
C PRO A 98 -12.01 -1.74 -8.16
N LYS A 99 -11.35 -0.58 -8.10
CA LYS A 99 -11.72 0.63 -8.86
C LYS A 99 -10.50 1.45 -9.22
N GLY A 100 -10.17 1.46 -10.50
CA GLY A 100 -8.98 2.14 -11.03
C GLY A 100 -7.72 1.59 -10.39
N SER A 101 -6.90 2.48 -9.81
CA SER A 101 -5.69 2.11 -9.07
C SER A 101 -5.95 1.71 -7.62
N SER A 102 -7.21 1.65 -7.19
CA SER A 102 -7.60 1.48 -5.79
C SER A 102 -8.82 0.58 -5.66
N PHE A 103 -9.64 0.82 -4.63
CA PHE A 103 -10.81 0.06 -4.30
C PHE A 103 -11.95 1.00 -3.89
N ILE A 104 -13.17 0.49 -3.90
CA ILE A 104 -14.27 0.91 -3.04
C ILE A 104 -14.40 -0.13 -1.93
N GLY A 105 -14.38 0.31 -0.68
CA GLY A 105 -14.67 -0.53 0.47
C GLY A 105 -16.15 -0.45 0.83
N HIS A 106 -16.85 -1.56 0.58
CA HIS A 106 -18.26 -1.75 0.90
C HIS A 106 -18.41 -2.35 2.29
N HIS A 107 -19.46 -1.95 2.99
CA HIS A 107 -19.85 -2.62 4.23
C HIS A 107 -20.15 -4.09 3.93
N GLY A 108 -19.52 -4.99 4.69
CA GLY A 108 -19.81 -6.41 4.68
C GLY A 108 -20.86 -6.74 5.73
N ASP A 109 -20.44 -7.47 6.76
CA ASP A 109 -21.28 -7.92 7.87
C ASP A 109 -20.90 -7.25 9.19
N ASP A 110 -21.91 -7.02 10.03
CA ASP A 110 -21.78 -6.92 11.49
C ASP A 110 -21.46 -8.31 12.05
N PHE A 111 -20.27 -8.82 11.73
CA PHE A 111 -19.88 -10.21 11.89
C PHE A 111 -20.06 -10.78 13.30
N LEU A 112 -19.74 -9.99 14.33
CA LEU A 112 -19.94 -10.38 15.73
C LEU A 112 -20.39 -9.17 16.57
N PRO A 113 -21.70 -8.88 16.67
CA PRO A 113 -22.20 -7.86 17.58
C PRO A 113 -22.14 -8.39 19.02
N THR A 114 -21.67 -7.57 19.95
CA THR A 114 -21.61 -7.92 21.37
C THR A 114 -22.62 -7.10 22.18
N ASN A 115 -23.21 -7.73 23.20
CA ASN A 115 -24.15 -7.07 24.12
C ASN A 115 -23.46 -6.76 25.46
N ASP A 116 -22.28 -6.16 25.40
CA ASP A 116 -21.45 -5.82 26.55
C ASP A 116 -20.80 -4.45 26.33
N LEU A 117 -21.27 -3.42 27.05
CA LEU A 117 -20.75 -2.06 26.91
C LEU A 117 -19.30 -1.89 27.37
N ALA A 118 -18.74 -2.88 28.07
CA ALA A 118 -17.33 -2.90 28.43
C ALA A 118 -16.49 -3.63 27.39
N TRP A 119 -17.08 -4.26 26.37
CA TRP A 119 -16.32 -4.89 25.30
C TRP A 119 -15.65 -3.82 24.44
N VAL A 120 -14.32 -3.91 24.32
CA VAL A 120 -13.48 -2.99 23.55
C VAL A 120 -12.57 -3.82 22.68
N GLY A 121 -13.10 -4.26 21.53
CA GLY A 121 -12.33 -4.96 20.52
C GLY A 121 -11.25 -4.06 19.91
N PHE A 122 -10.01 -4.52 19.94
CA PHE A 122 -8.86 -3.70 19.54
C PHE A 122 -7.99 -4.31 18.46
N SER A 123 -7.82 -5.64 18.44
CA SER A 123 -7.00 -6.33 17.44
C SER A 123 -7.72 -7.54 16.90
N VAL A 124 -7.45 -7.86 15.64
CA VAL A 124 -7.90 -9.07 14.95
C VAL A 124 -6.66 -9.80 14.47
N GLU A 125 -6.63 -11.13 14.55
CA GLU A 125 -5.59 -11.99 13.98
C GLU A 125 -6.20 -13.27 13.39
N ILE A 126 -5.54 -13.87 12.41
CA ILE A 126 -5.96 -15.16 11.83
C ILE A 126 -5.04 -16.26 12.34
N GLY A 127 -5.61 -17.32 12.92
CA GLY A 127 -4.85 -18.44 13.47
C GLY A 127 -4.41 -19.48 12.44
N PRO A 128 -3.50 -20.41 12.80
CA PRO A 128 -3.07 -21.52 11.94
C PRO A 128 -4.21 -22.46 11.54
N GLU A 129 -5.23 -22.61 12.36
CA GLU A 129 -6.44 -23.37 12.06
C GLU A 129 -7.45 -22.60 11.19
N GLY A 130 -7.17 -21.32 10.93
CA GLY A 130 -8.00 -20.41 10.13
C GLY A 130 -9.06 -19.65 10.94
N GLY A 131 -9.02 -19.73 12.27
CA GLY A 131 -9.93 -19.00 13.15
C GLY A 131 -9.63 -17.51 13.22
N VAL A 132 -10.67 -16.72 13.48
CA VAL A 132 -10.54 -15.28 13.73
C VAL A 132 -10.36 -15.07 15.23
N TYR A 133 -9.20 -14.55 15.63
CA TYR A 133 -8.86 -14.21 16.99
C TYR A 133 -9.10 -12.73 17.24
N VAL A 134 -9.74 -12.40 18.35
CA VAL A 134 -10.09 -11.03 18.70
C VAL A 134 -9.58 -10.70 20.09
N LEU A 135 -8.83 -9.61 20.19
CA LEU A 135 -8.39 -9.05 21.47
C LEU A 135 -9.41 -8.03 21.96
N ASP A 136 -9.95 -8.29 23.15
CA ASP A 136 -10.83 -7.39 23.90
C ASP A 136 -10.06 -6.86 25.10
N TRP A 137 -9.79 -5.56 25.14
CA TRP A 137 -9.21 -4.89 26.31
C TRP A 137 -10.09 -5.10 27.54
N HIS A 138 -11.41 -5.02 27.33
CA HIS A 138 -12.49 -5.04 28.31
C HIS A 138 -12.50 -3.89 29.35
N ASP A 139 -13.10 -2.74 29.04
CA ASP A 139 -13.32 -1.63 30.00
C ASP A 139 -14.45 -0.69 29.54
N GLN A 140 -15.08 0.02 30.49
CA GLN A 140 -16.11 1.02 30.21
C GLN A 140 -15.54 2.41 29.83
N ASN A 141 -14.24 2.64 29.99
CA ASN A 141 -13.59 3.91 29.67
C ASN A 141 -12.61 3.76 28.50
N ILE A 142 -13.13 3.89 27.29
CA ILE A 142 -12.40 3.77 26.02
C ILE A 142 -11.27 4.81 25.88
N CYS A 143 -11.40 5.98 26.50
CA CYS A 143 -10.41 7.05 26.39
C CYS A 143 -9.18 6.84 27.29
N GLY A 144 -9.17 5.82 28.15
CA GLY A 144 -8.01 5.47 28.98
C GLY A 144 -7.70 6.45 30.12
N ASN A 145 -8.63 7.35 30.46
CA ASN A 145 -8.43 8.32 31.55
C ASN A 145 -8.55 7.67 32.94
N GLU A 146 -9.24 6.53 33.02
CA GLU A 146 -9.45 5.74 34.23
C GLU A 146 -9.60 4.28 33.81
N VAL A 147 -9.01 3.34 34.55
CA VAL A 147 -9.20 1.90 34.33
C VAL A 147 -10.24 1.40 35.33
N LYS A 148 -11.42 1.01 34.85
CA LYS A 148 -12.53 0.53 35.68
C LYS A 148 -12.45 -0.97 35.92
N PHE A 149 -11.96 -1.73 34.94
CA PHE A 149 -11.87 -3.20 35.01
C PHE A 149 -10.43 -3.69 34.83
N PRO A 150 -9.57 -3.56 35.86
CA PRO A 150 -8.19 -4.04 35.77
C PRO A 150 -8.14 -5.56 35.59
N ASN A 151 -7.14 -6.03 34.82
CA ASN A 151 -6.87 -7.46 34.57
C ASN A 151 -8.06 -8.23 33.95
N SER A 152 -8.87 -7.57 33.13
CA SER A 152 -10.10 -8.15 32.59
C SER A 152 -10.06 -8.46 31.09
N GLY A 153 -8.93 -8.19 30.44
CA GLY A 153 -8.74 -8.43 29.01
C GLY A 153 -8.97 -9.88 28.60
N ARG A 154 -9.51 -10.08 27.40
CA ARG A 154 -9.98 -11.37 26.88
C ARG A 154 -9.44 -11.59 25.47
N ILE A 155 -9.26 -12.85 25.12
CA ILE A 155 -9.00 -13.29 23.75
C ILE A 155 -10.12 -14.21 23.34
N TYR A 156 -10.85 -13.84 22.28
CA TYR A 156 -11.86 -14.69 21.67
C TYR A 156 -11.26 -15.44 20.50
N ARG A 157 -11.71 -16.68 20.32
CA ARG A 157 -11.46 -17.50 19.12
C ARG A 157 -12.80 -17.76 18.45
N VAL A 158 -12.99 -17.26 17.24
CA VAL A 158 -14.20 -17.48 16.44
C VAL A 158 -13.93 -18.52 15.36
N MET A 159 -14.74 -19.57 15.34
CA MET A 159 -14.61 -20.72 14.45
C MET A 159 -15.99 -21.20 13.98
N PRO A 160 -16.11 -21.71 12.74
CA PRO A 160 -17.32 -22.38 12.30
C PRO A 160 -17.60 -23.63 13.14
N THR A 161 -18.87 -23.93 13.38
CA THR A 161 -19.27 -25.11 14.15
C THR A 161 -18.89 -26.42 13.44
N GLY A 162 -18.45 -27.42 14.20
CA GLY A 162 -18.14 -28.75 13.68
C GLY A 162 -16.75 -28.88 13.04
N VAL A 163 -15.96 -27.80 13.00
CA VAL A 163 -14.55 -27.86 12.61
C VAL A 163 -13.74 -28.48 13.76
N LYS A 164 -12.97 -29.53 13.44
CA LYS A 164 -12.05 -30.14 14.39
C LYS A 164 -10.78 -29.31 14.50
N ASP A 165 -10.27 -29.17 15.71
CA ASP A 165 -8.94 -28.60 15.94
C ASP A 165 -7.90 -29.44 15.18
N LYS A 166 -7.00 -28.75 14.47
CA LYS A 166 -5.88 -29.35 13.75
C LYS A 166 -4.61 -29.11 14.55
N VAL A 167 -3.75 -30.12 14.64
CA VAL A 167 -2.41 -29.94 15.18
C VAL A 167 -1.65 -29.03 14.24
N THR A 168 -1.17 -27.90 14.76
CA THR A 168 -0.32 -26.99 14.00
C THR A 168 1.09 -27.57 13.99
N PRO A 169 1.67 -27.86 12.82
CA PRO A 169 3.02 -28.39 12.75
C PRO A 169 4.05 -27.34 13.19
N ASP A 170 5.18 -27.80 13.72
CA ASP A 170 6.32 -26.92 14.01
C ASP A 170 7.05 -26.57 12.71
N LEU A 171 6.76 -25.40 12.17
CA LEU A 171 7.41 -24.90 10.94
C LEU A 171 8.91 -24.70 11.11
N SER A 172 9.40 -24.43 12.33
CA SER A 172 10.82 -24.17 12.57
C SER A 172 11.69 -25.42 12.34
N ALA A 173 11.10 -26.60 12.56
CA ALA A 173 11.73 -27.91 12.38
C ALA A 173 11.73 -28.39 10.91
N MET A 174 11.01 -27.71 10.01
CA MET A 174 10.89 -28.12 8.60
C MET A 174 12.13 -27.79 7.78
N SER A 175 12.38 -28.57 6.73
CA SER A 175 13.41 -28.27 5.75
C SER A 175 13.09 -27.01 4.93
N ASP A 176 14.12 -26.43 4.31
CA ASP A 176 13.94 -25.29 3.41
C ASP A 176 12.97 -25.59 2.25
N VAL A 177 12.97 -26.83 1.77
CA VAL A 177 12.08 -27.28 0.69
C VAL A 177 10.63 -27.27 1.14
N GLU A 178 10.35 -27.82 2.32
CA GLU A 178 9.00 -27.82 2.90
C GLU A 178 8.52 -26.38 3.14
N LEU A 179 9.37 -25.50 3.66
CA LEU A 179 9.02 -24.08 3.84
C LEU A 179 8.72 -23.35 2.52
N VAL A 180 9.37 -23.74 1.42
CA VAL A 180 9.02 -23.23 0.08
C VAL A 180 7.65 -23.73 -0.35
N GLU A 181 7.33 -25.01 -0.13
CA GLU A 181 6.02 -25.58 -0.46
C GLU A 181 4.87 -24.88 0.28
N TYR A 182 5.09 -24.41 1.51
CA TYR A 182 4.12 -23.62 2.27
C TYR A 182 3.75 -22.28 1.62
N GLN A 183 4.50 -21.76 0.64
CA GLN A 183 4.07 -20.57 -0.11
C GLN A 183 2.78 -20.82 -0.91
N LEU A 184 2.43 -22.09 -1.18
CA LEU A 184 1.18 -22.49 -1.85
C LEU A 184 0.03 -22.76 -0.88
N HIS A 185 0.26 -22.67 0.43
CA HIS A 185 -0.74 -23.00 1.44
C HIS A 185 -1.97 -22.07 1.36
N SER A 186 -3.16 -22.63 1.61
CA SER A 186 -4.44 -21.90 1.52
C SER A 186 -4.64 -20.88 2.65
N ASN A 187 -4.14 -21.19 3.85
CA ASN A 187 -4.06 -20.27 4.98
C ASN A 187 -2.71 -19.52 5.01
N ASP A 188 -2.79 -18.20 4.87
CA ASP A 188 -1.65 -17.28 4.78
C ASP A 188 -0.88 -17.16 6.10
N TRP A 189 -1.44 -17.60 7.23
CA TRP A 189 -0.68 -17.76 8.47
C TRP A 189 0.57 -18.61 8.22
N PHE A 190 0.43 -19.75 7.54
CA PHE A 190 1.55 -20.63 7.23
C PHE A 190 2.51 -20.01 6.21
N VAL A 191 1.96 -19.35 5.17
CA VAL A 191 2.75 -18.68 4.13
C VAL A 191 3.66 -17.63 4.75
N ARG A 192 3.10 -16.75 5.60
CA ARG A 192 3.82 -15.66 6.29
C ARG A 192 4.90 -16.22 7.20
N HIS A 193 4.57 -17.21 8.04
CA HIS A 193 5.55 -17.80 8.96
C HIS A 193 6.67 -18.55 8.21
N ALA A 194 6.32 -19.32 7.18
CA ALA A 194 7.32 -20.00 6.36
C ALA A 194 8.25 -19.02 5.65
N ARG A 195 7.71 -17.91 5.10
CA ARG A 195 8.51 -16.85 4.47
C ARG A 195 9.44 -16.16 5.47
N THR A 196 8.96 -15.86 6.68
CA THR A 196 9.78 -15.29 7.76
C THR A 196 10.92 -16.24 8.15
N LEU A 197 10.65 -17.54 8.23
CA LEU A 197 11.69 -18.55 8.51
C LEU A 197 12.71 -18.66 7.37
N LEU A 198 12.28 -18.63 6.12
CA LEU A 198 13.19 -18.59 4.95
C LEU A 198 14.08 -17.33 4.98
N GLN A 199 13.49 -16.16 5.27
CA GLN A 199 14.25 -14.92 5.44
C GLN A 199 15.25 -15.00 6.59
N TYR A 200 14.84 -15.54 7.74
CA TYR A 200 15.73 -15.73 8.89
C TYR A 200 16.90 -16.67 8.56
N ARG A 201 16.63 -17.77 7.85
CA ARG A 201 17.67 -18.71 7.39
C ARG A 201 18.60 -18.06 6.37
N GLN A 202 18.09 -17.17 5.50
CA GLN A 202 18.93 -16.40 4.59
C GLN A 202 19.89 -15.49 5.37
N ALA A 203 19.35 -14.71 6.31
CA ALA A 203 20.11 -13.75 7.10
C ALA A 203 21.15 -14.42 8.01
N SER A 204 20.87 -15.63 8.50
CA SER A 204 21.80 -16.41 9.33
C SER A 204 22.79 -17.27 8.52
N GLY A 205 22.68 -17.30 7.18
CA GLY A 205 23.52 -18.12 6.31
C GLY A 205 23.21 -19.62 6.34
N ALA A 206 22.09 -20.03 6.95
CA ALA A 206 21.66 -21.42 7.05
C ALA A 206 20.83 -21.90 5.85
N LEU A 207 20.36 -20.99 4.99
CA LEU A 207 19.50 -21.31 3.86
C LEU A 207 20.27 -22.03 2.74
N ASN A 208 19.72 -23.13 2.24
CA ASN A 208 20.13 -23.73 0.97
C ASN A 208 19.63 -22.89 -0.22
N ARG A 209 20.29 -21.75 -0.46
CA ARG A 209 19.94 -20.75 -1.48
C ARG A 209 19.65 -21.38 -2.84
N LYS A 210 20.53 -22.26 -3.32
CA LYS A 210 20.41 -22.87 -4.65
C LYS A 210 19.08 -23.63 -4.82
N VAL A 211 18.73 -24.48 -3.85
CA VAL A 211 17.50 -25.28 -3.93
C VAL A 211 16.26 -24.40 -3.74
N VAL A 212 16.31 -23.47 -2.80
CA VAL A 212 15.20 -22.56 -2.49
C VAL A 212 14.88 -21.65 -3.67
N HIS A 213 15.89 -20.97 -4.22
CA HIS A 213 15.70 -20.05 -5.33
C HIS A 213 15.26 -20.76 -6.60
N GLN A 214 15.74 -21.98 -6.87
CA GLN A 214 15.24 -22.78 -7.99
C GLN A 214 13.74 -23.08 -7.84
N LYS A 215 13.33 -23.63 -6.68
CA LYS A 215 11.94 -24.01 -6.44
C LYS A 215 10.98 -22.83 -6.44
N LEU A 216 11.41 -21.68 -5.89
CA LEU A 216 10.58 -20.47 -5.91
C LEU A 216 10.45 -19.88 -7.33
N ASN A 217 11.49 -19.95 -8.15
CA ASN A 217 11.38 -19.58 -9.56
C ASN A 217 10.46 -20.52 -10.34
N ASP A 218 10.56 -21.84 -10.10
CA ASP A 218 9.65 -22.81 -10.69
C ASP A 218 8.19 -22.50 -10.30
N MET A 219 7.96 -22.18 -9.02
CA MET A 219 6.64 -21.78 -8.52
C MET A 219 6.13 -20.48 -9.15
N LEU A 220 6.96 -19.45 -9.26
CA LEU A 220 6.61 -18.17 -9.90
C LEU A 220 6.21 -18.34 -11.38
N ASN A 221 6.87 -19.27 -12.09
CA ASN A 221 6.65 -19.53 -13.51
C ASN A 221 5.50 -20.49 -13.80
N ALA A 222 5.30 -21.52 -12.97
CA ALA A 222 4.37 -22.62 -13.25
C ALA A 222 3.01 -22.50 -12.55
N THR A 223 2.90 -21.69 -11.49
CA THR A 223 1.64 -21.55 -10.74
C THR A 223 0.66 -20.67 -11.51
N SER A 224 -0.59 -21.11 -11.66
CA SER A 224 -1.65 -20.35 -12.35
C SER A 224 -2.28 -19.26 -11.48
N GLU A 225 -2.41 -19.52 -10.17
CA GLU A 225 -2.99 -18.58 -9.21
C GLU A 225 -2.03 -17.42 -8.92
N VAL A 226 -2.36 -16.23 -9.39
CA VAL A 226 -1.53 -15.02 -9.24
C VAL A 226 -1.13 -14.73 -7.79
N PRO A 227 -2.02 -14.77 -6.78
CA PRO A 227 -1.61 -14.60 -5.38
C PRO A 227 -0.49 -15.55 -4.93
N LYS A 228 -0.53 -16.81 -5.38
CA LYS A 228 0.51 -17.79 -5.06
C LYS A 228 1.82 -17.52 -5.79
N ARG A 229 1.76 -17.05 -7.04
CA ARG A 229 2.95 -16.55 -7.78
C ARG A 229 3.60 -15.39 -7.01
N LEU A 230 2.79 -14.43 -6.53
CA LEU A 230 3.27 -13.29 -5.76
C LEU A 230 3.93 -13.70 -4.44
N ARG A 231 3.39 -14.69 -3.72
CA ARG A 231 4.05 -15.25 -2.52
C ARG A 231 5.44 -15.81 -2.83
N ALA A 232 5.60 -16.49 -3.97
CA ALA A 232 6.90 -16.96 -4.43
C ALA A 232 7.85 -15.79 -4.78
N LEU A 233 7.33 -14.76 -5.45
CA LEU A 233 8.08 -13.53 -5.78
C LEU A 233 8.56 -12.81 -4.52
N TRP A 234 7.69 -12.64 -3.51
CA TRP A 234 8.05 -12.03 -2.24
C TRP A 234 9.05 -12.88 -1.44
N ALA A 235 8.92 -14.21 -1.48
CA ALA A 235 9.88 -15.12 -0.86
C ALA A 235 11.25 -15.05 -1.55
N LEU A 236 11.31 -14.94 -2.88
CA LEU A 236 12.57 -14.70 -3.61
C LEU A 236 13.19 -13.37 -3.19
N TYR A 237 12.40 -12.31 -3.06
CA TYR A 237 12.89 -11.00 -2.65
C TYR A 237 13.56 -11.03 -1.26
N VAL A 238 12.84 -11.52 -0.24
CA VAL A 238 13.36 -11.54 1.14
C VAL A 238 14.48 -12.57 1.37
N THR A 239 14.67 -13.50 0.43
CA THR A 239 15.79 -14.45 0.44
C THR A 239 16.92 -14.05 -0.51
N GLU A 240 16.88 -12.83 -1.06
CA GLU A 240 17.88 -12.27 -1.98
C GLU A 240 18.09 -13.14 -3.24
N GLY A 241 17.03 -13.80 -3.72
CA GLY A 241 17.03 -14.65 -4.90
C GLY A 241 16.59 -13.95 -6.19
N LEU A 242 16.24 -12.66 -6.13
CA LEU A 242 15.91 -11.85 -7.30
C LEU A 242 17.13 -11.08 -7.78
N THR A 243 17.42 -11.19 -9.08
CA THR A 243 18.39 -10.33 -9.77
C THR A 243 17.66 -9.21 -10.50
N GLU A 244 18.37 -8.14 -10.82
CA GLU A 244 17.82 -7.05 -11.63
C GLU A 244 17.33 -7.54 -13.00
N ASN A 245 18.10 -8.40 -13.67
CA ASN A 245 17.69 -9.03 -14.93
C ASN A 245 16.38 -9.80 -14.79
N ARG A 246 16.21 -10.55 -13.68
CA ARG A 246 14.98 -11.31 -13.46
C ARG A 246 13.78 -10.38 -13.23
N LEU A 247 13.97 -9.30 -12.47
CA LEU A 247 12.93 -8.28 -12.28
C LEU A 247 12.57 -7.59 -13.61
N PHE A 248 13.57 -7.27 -14.44
CA PHE A 248 13.37 -6.68 -15.76
C PHE A 248 12.57 -7.60 -16.69
N GLU A 249 12.83 -8.91 -16.68
CA GLU A 249 12.01 -9.89 -17.41
C GLU A 249 10.55 -9.85 -16.96
N LEU A 250 10.31 -9.82 -15.64
CA LEU A 250 8.98 -9.81 -15.03
C LEU A 250 8.18 -8.52 -15.31
N LEU A 251 8.83 -7.44 -15.76
CA LEU A 251 8.13 -6.26 -16.29
C LEU A 251 7.32 -6.57 -17.57
N ASN A 252 7.49 -7.74 -18.17
CA ASN A 252 6.70 -8.23 -19.31
C ASN A 252 5.66 -9.29 -18.93
N ASP A 253 5.47 -9.56 -17.63
CA ASP A 253 4.49 -10.56 -17.21
C ASP A 253 3.07 -10.18 -17.67
N ALA A 254 2.24 -11.18 -17.96
CA ALA A 254 0.85 -10.96 -18.36
C ALA A 254 0.03 -10.35 -17.20
N ASP A 255 0.37 -10.69 -15.96
CA ASP A 255 -0.34 -10.20 -14.79
C ASP A 255 0.17 -8.84 -14.31
N GLU A 256 -0.77 -7.92 -14.06
CA GLU A 256 -0.46 -6.55 -13.66
C GLU A 256 0.21 -6.44 -12.29
N HIS A 257 -0.11 -7.34 -11.35
CA HIS A 257 0.47 -7.31 -10.02
C HIS A 257 1.91 -7.83 -10.01
N VAL A 258 2.24 -8.80 -10.87
CA VAL A 258 3.63 -9.24 -11.06
C VAL A 258 4.48 -8.11 -11.64
N ARG A 259 3.96 -7.38 -12.65
CA ARG A 259 4.64 -6.19 -13.19
C ARG A 259 4.80 -5.10 -12.12
N ALA A 260 3.73 -4.81 -11.39
CA ALA A 260 3.70 -3.81 -10.31
C ALA A 260 4.74 -4.08 -9.22
N TRP A 261 4.77 -5.29 -8.67
CA TRP A 261 5.76 -5.67 -7.66
C TRP A 261 7.19 -5.64 -8.18
N SER A 262 7.40 -5.99 -9.46
CA SER A 262 8.72 -5.93 -10.08
C SER A 262 9.23 -4.49 -10.18
N ILE A 263 8.36 -3.53 -10.50
CA ILE A 263 8.67 -2.09 -10.47
C ILE A 263 9.10 -1.66 -9.07
N GLN A 264 8.34 -2.04 -8.04
CA GLN A 264 8.68 -1.66 -6.67
C GLN A 264 10.03 -2.23 -6.25
N PHE A 265 10.31 -3.51 -6.51
CA PHE A 265 11.57 -4.14 -6.12
C PHE A 265 12.79 -3.57 -6.87
N LEU A 266 12.65 -3.15 -8.12
CA LEU A 266 13.71 -2.44 -8.84
C LEU A 266 14.06 -1.09 -8.21
N CYS A 267 13.11 -0.45 -7.52
CA CYS A 267 13.28 0.89 -6.94
C CYS A 267 13.40 0.90 -5.40
N ASP A 268 13.19 -0.23 -4.72
CA ASP A 268 13.24 -0.31 -3.26
C ASP A 268 14.67 -0.14 -2.70
N VAL A 269 15.70 -0.39 -3.52
CA VAL A 269 17.11 -0.11 -3.19
C VAL A 269 17.39 1.39 -2.98
N SER A 270 16.56 2.27 -3.52
CA SER A 270 16.71 3.72 -3.38
C SER A 270 16.53 4.18 -1.93
N LYS A 271 17.37 5.12 -1.49
CA LYS A 271 17.20 5.81 -0.20
C LYS A 271 16.38 7.09 -0.31
N SER A 272 16.07 7.52 -1.54
CA SER A 272 15.26 8.70 -1.80
C SER A 272 13.81 8.45 -1.40
N ASN A 273 13.20 9.45 -0.78
CA ASN A 273 11.79 9.42 -0.41
C ASN A 273 11.06 10.64 -0.98
N ALA A 274 9.74 10.52 -1.06
CA ALA A 274 8.86 11.59 -1.53
C ALA A 274 9.09 12.90 -0.75
N PHE A 275 8.96 14.03 -1.45
CA PHE A 275 9.05 15.40 -0.90
C PHE A 275 10.39 15.81 -0.29
N GLN A 276 11.45 15.01 -0.47
CA GLN A 276 12.79 15.44 -0.11
C GLN A 276 13.40 16.26 -1.27
N PRO A 277 14.19 17.31 -0.96
CA PRO A 277 14.96 18.03 -1.99
C PRO A 277 15.96 17.09 -2.64
N GLU A 278 16.41 17.42 -3.85
CA GLU A 278 17.45 16.64 -4.53
C GLU A 278 18.68 16.55 -3.64
N ARG A 279 19.10 15.32 -3.33
CA ARG A 279 20.39 15.02 -2.73
C ARG A 279 21.21 14.32 -3.79
N ASN A 280 22.54 14.44 -3.73
CA ASN A 280 23.42 13.59 -4.53
C ASN A 280 22.96 12.14 -4.33
N ALA A 281 22.41 11.56 -5.39
CA ALA A 281 21.87 10.23 -5.33
C ALA A 281 23.03 9.24 -5.47
N ASP A 282 23.24 8.41 -4.45
CA ASP A 282 24.25 7.33 -4.49
C ASP A 282 23.87 6.20 -5.45
N TRP A 283 22.63 6.23 -5.97
CA TRP A 283 22.06 5.21 -6.84
C TRP A 283 21.16 5.85 -7.89
N VAL A 284 21.22 5.30 -9.10
CA VAL A 284 20.38 5.64 -10.26
C VAL A 284 19.81 4.34 -10.82
N LEU A 285 18.68 4.41 -11.49
CA LEU A 285 18.12 3.29 -12.22
C LEU A 285 18.95 3.05 -13.51
N GLU A 286 19.21 1.79 -13.86
CA GLU A 286 19.92 1.47 -15.10
C GLU A 286 19.17 1.98 -16.34
N PRO A 287 19.86 2.47 -17.39
CA PRO A 287 19.23 3.12 -18.54
C PRO A 287 18.14 2.28 -19.23
N ASP A 288 18.40 0.99 -19.45
CA ASP A 288 17.46 0.08 -20.10
C ASP A 288 16.20 -0.13 -19.25
N VAL A 289 16.37 -0.20 -17.93
CA VAL A 289 15.25 -0.31 -16.98
C VAL A 289 14.45 0.99 -16.98
N LEU A 290 15.11 2.15 -16.96
CA LEU A 290 14.45 3.45 -17.04
C LEU A 290 13.62 3.61 -18.33
N GLU A 291 14.17 3.23 -19.48
CA GLU A 291 13.46 3.25 -20.77
C GLU A 291 12.24 2.33 -20.75
N LYS A 292 12.39 1.13 -20.17
CA LYS A 292 11.29 0.18 -20.00
C LYS A 292 10.18 0.75 -19.11
N LEU A 293 10.52 1.35 -17.96
CA LEU A 293 9.53 1.96 -17.06
C LEU A 293 8.83 3.17 -17.71
N ALA A 294 9.55 3.99 -18.47
CA ALA A 294 8.97 5.10 -19.21
C ALA A 294 8.00 4.61 -20.30
N THR A 295 8.35 3.54 -21.01
CA THR A 295 7.46 2.90 -21.98
C THR A 295 6.20 2.37 -21.29
N MET A 296 6.34 1.63 -20.19
CA MET A 296 5.20 1.12 -19.41
C MET A 296 4.30 2.26 -18.91
N ALA A 297 4.87 3.37 -18.45
CA ALA A 297 4.12 4.54 -18.03
C ALA A 297 3.25 5.15 -19.14
N GLN A 298 3.61 4.95 -20.40
CA GLN A 298 2.88 5.45 -21.56
C GLN A 298 1.85 4.46 -22.09
N VAL A 299 2.14 3.15 -22.05
CA VAL A 299 1.35 2.15 -22.79
C VAL A 299 0.74 1.03 -21.94
N ASP A 300 1.12 0.88 -20.66
CA ASP A 300 0.53 -0.17 -19.83
C ASP A 300 -0.94 0.18 -19.52
N PRO A 301 -1.90 -0.71 -19.85
CA PRO A 301 -3.31 -0.42 -19.66
C PRO A 301 -3.71 -0.37 -18.18
N SER A 302 -2.91 -0.94 -17.28
CA SER A 302 -3.25 -1.08 -15.87
C SER A 302 -3.02 0.18 -15.05
N GLN A 303 -4.09 0.67 -14.39
CA GLN A 303 -3.99 1.72 -13.38
C GLN A 303 -3.24 1.25 -12.12
N VAL A 304 -3.20 -0.06 -11.85
CA VAL A 304 -2.38 -0.64 -10.79
C VAL A 304 -0.89 -0.48 -11.14
N VAL A 305 -0.47 -0.84 -12.36
CA VAL A 305 0.92 -0.65 -12.80
C VAL A 305 1.31 0.82 -12.76
N ARG A 306 0.45 1.72 -13.24
CA ARG A 306 0.71 3.17 -13.18
C ARG A 306 0.84 3.71 -11.77
N LEU A 307 0.15 3.11 -10.79
CA LEU A 307 0.29 3.49 -9.38
C LEU A 307 1.69 3.15 -8.84
N TYR A 308 2.18 1.96 -9.16
CA TYR A 308 3.51 1.51 -8.74
C TYR A 308 4.61 2.31 -9.44
N LEU A 309 4.43 2.68 -10.72
CA LEU A 309 5.30 3.63 -11.40
C LEU A 309 5.29 4.99 -10.70
N ALA A 310 4.11 5.53 -10.34
CA ALA A 310 4.02 6.80 -9.64
C ALA A 310 4.69 6.79 -8.25
N SER A 311 4.63 5.65 -7.55
CA SER A 311 5.39 5.42 -6.31
C SER A 311 6.90 5.34 -6.57
N ALA A 312 7.33 4.60 -7.60
CA ALA A 312 8.73 4.46 -7.97
C ALA A 312 9.37 5.81 -8.33
N VAL A 313 8.69 6.66 -9.12
CA VAL A 313 9.20 7.98 -9.52
C VAL A 313 9.58 8.84 -8.31
N GLN A 314 8.83 8.78 -7.21
CA GLN A 314 9.14 9.54 -5.98
C GLN A 314 10.46 9.12 -5.32
N ARG A 315 11.00 7.96 -5.71
CA ARG A 315 12.25 7.36 -5.21
C ARG A 315 13.40 7.51 -6.21
N LEU A 316 13.17 8.11 -7.38
CA LEU A 316 14.22 8.33 -8.39
C LEU A 316 14.89 9.71 -8.21
N PRO A 317 16.15 9.87 -8.66
CA PRO A 317 16.77 11.17 -8.89
C PRO A 317 15.95 12.01 -9.87
N PHE A 318 15.93 13.34 -9.75
CA PHE A 318 15.03 14.18 -10.53
C PHE A 318 15.21 14.02 -12.04
N ALA A 319 16.46 13.88 -12.50
CA ALA A 319 16.78 13.64 -13.90
C ALA A 319 16.09 12.39 -14.50
N GLN A 320 15.82 11.36 -13.71
CA GLN A 320 15.19 10.10 -14.17
C GLN A 320 13.66 10.10 -14.02
N ARG A 321 13.06 11.15 -13.46
CA ARG A 321 11.60 11.21 -13.26
C ARG A 321 10.82 11.61 -14.52
N TRP A 322 11.41 12.45 -15.35
CA TRP A 322 10.70 13.15 -16.43
C TRP A 322 10.02 12.23 -17.45
N SER A 323 10.75 11.25 -17.98
CA SER A 323 10.23 10.35 -19.02
C SER A 323 9.06 9.51 -18.52
N ILE A 324 9.15 9.01 -17.28
CA ILE A 324 8.07 8.25 -16.64
C ILE A 324 6.88 9.17 -16.37
N LEU A 325 7.10 10.36 -15.80
CA LEU A 325 6.03 11.34 -15.57
C LEU A 325 5.31 11.72 -16.86
N GLN A 326 6.03 11.90 -17.97
CA GLN A 326 5.44 12.23 -19.27
C GLN A 326 4.46 11.16 -19.75
N GLY A 327 4.82 9.87 -19.57
CA GLY A 327 3.90 8.76 -19.85
C GLY A 327 2.68 8.81 -18.92
N LEU A 328 2.91 8.88 -17.60
CA LEU A 328 1.86 8.85 -16.59
C LEU A 328 0.81 9.95 -16.78
N VAL A 329 1.23 11.19 -17.03
CA VAL A 329 0.28 12.30 -17.20
C VAL A 329 -0.48 12.27 -18.52
N SER A 330 -0.18 11.34 -19.43
CA SER A 330 -0.84 11.24 -20.74
C SER A 330 -2.21 10.53 -20.70
N HIS A 331 -2.52 9.83 -19.60
CA HIS A 331 -3.73 9.02 -19.42
C HIS A 331 -4.93 9.86 -18.96
N VAL A 332 -5.99 9.93 -19.78
CA VAL A 332 -7.19 10.71 -19.46
C VAL A 332 -8.08 9.99 -18.44
N GLU A 333 -8.06 8.66 -18.42
CA GLU A 333 -8.81 7.83 -17.50
C GLU A 333 -8.36 8.01 -16.04
N ASP A 334 -7.14 8.52 -15.82
CA ASP A 334 -6.58 8.75 -14.49
C ASP A 334 -7.11 10.03 -13.85
N VAL A 335 -7.77 10.91 -14.60
CA VAL A 335 -8.30 12.19 -14.09
C VAL A 335 -9.23 12.00 -12.89
N ALA A 336 -10.05 10.95 -12.91
CA ALA A 336 -11.02 10.65 -11.86
C ALA A 336 -10.53 9.59 -10.86
N ASP A 337 -9.31 9.07 -11.02
CA ASP A 337 -8.77 8.03 -10.16
C ASP A 337 -8.51 8.53 -8.72
N ASN A 338 -8.68 7.64 -7.73
CA ASN A 338 -8.53 8.01 -6.32
C ASN A 338 -7.09 8.38 -5.94
N ASN A 339 -6.09 7.75 -6.54
CA ASN A 339 -4.69 7.90 -6.15
C ASN A 339 -3.87 8.64 -7.21
N LEU A 340 -4.01 8.30 -8.49
CA LEU A 340 -3.05 8.63 -9.54
C LEU A 340 -2.79 10.15 -9.71
N PRO A 341 -3.79 11.04 -9.83
CA PRO A 341 -3.52 12.48 -9.94
C PRO A 341 -2.71 13.05 -8.78
N ARG A 342 -2.93 12.52 -7.57
CA ARG A 342 -2.22 12.94 -6.35
C ARG A 342 -0.82 12.39 -6.32
N MET A 343 -0.65 11.12 -6.68
CA MET A 343 0.67 10.47 -6.74
C MET A 343 1.57 11.12 -7.80
N TYR A 344 1.02 11.52 -8.94
CA TYR A 344 1.76 12.29 -9.95
C TYR A 344 2.20 13.65 -9.41
N TRP A 345 1.31 14.34 -8.67
CA TRP A 345 1.67 15.57 -8.01
C TRP A 345 2.81 15.36 -7.00
N PHE A 346 2.74 14.31 -6.18
CA PHE A 346 3.75 14.03 -5.17
C PHE A 346 5.13 13.74 -5.77
N ALA A 347 5.15 13.12 -6.94
CA ALA A 347 6.36 12.87 -7.72
C ALA A 347 6.95 14.15 -8.34
N LEU A 348 6.10 15.04 -8.84
CA LEU A 348 6.48 16.26 -9.58
C LEU A 348 6.81 17.45 -8.66
N GLU A 349 6.06 17.64 -7.58
CA GLU A 349 6.09 18.87 -6.76
C GLU A 349 7.50 19.33 -6.36
N PRO A 350 8.41 18.45 -5.89
CA PRO A 350 9.75 18.87 -5.47
C PRO A 350 10.61 19.44 -6.60
N MET A 351 10.30 19.12 -7.86
CA MET A 351 11.06 19.55 -9.04
C MET A 351 10.59 20.92 -9.56
N VAL A 352 9.35 21.32 -9.23
CA VAL A 352 8.72 22.52 -9.80
C VAL A 352 9.52 23.82 -9.58
N PRO A 353 10.11 24.09 -8.39
CA PRO A 353 10.84 25.34 -8.16
C PRO A 353 12.10 25.48 -9.01
N GLU A 354 12.81 24.37 -9.21
CA GLU A 354 14.10 24.30 -9.89
C GLU A 354 13.94 24.15 -11.41
N TYR A 355 12.93 23.40 -11.85
CA TYR A 355 12.68 23.04 -13.26
C TYR A 355 11.33 23.59 -13.74
N GLN A 356 11.18 24.91 -13.67
CA GLN A 356 9.89 25.59 -13.87
C GLN A 356 9.34 25.39 -15.28
N ARG A 357 10.20 25.50 -16.28
CA ARG A 357 9.82 25.39 -17.69
C ARG A 357 9.41 23.96 -18.03
N GLU A 358 10.23 23.00 -17.65
CA GLU A 358 10.00 21.57 -17.85
C GLU A 358 8.72 21.12 -17.15
N SER A 359 8.47 21.62 -15.93
CA SER A 359 7.24 21.34 -15.19
C SER A 359 6.00 21.89 -15.90
N LEU A 360 6.07 23.09 -16.47
CA LEU A 360 4.98 23.67 -17.27
C LEU A 360 4.76 22.89 -18.57
N GLU A 361 5.83 22.57 -19.30
CA GLU A 361 5.75 21.79 -20.54
C GLU A 361 5.12 20.41 -20.30
N LEU A 362 5.51 19.73 -19.21
CA LEU A 362 4.94 18.44 -18.80
C LEU A 362 3.42 18.51 -18.58
N VAL A 363 2.94 19.45 -17.76
CA VAL A 363 1.51 19.51 -17.42
C VAL A 363 0.63 20.08 -18.54
N MET A 364 1.19 20.92 -19.40
CA MET A 364 0.48 21.44 -20.58
C MET A 364 0.33 20.39 -21.68
N ALA A 365 1.30 19.48 -21.83
CA ALA A 365 1.18 18.33 -22.72
C ALA A 365 0.29 17.21 -22.14
N GLY A 366 0.24 17.11 -20.80
CA GLY A 366 -0.53 16.12 -20.06
C GLY A 366 -2.06 16.31 -20.11
N LYS A 367 -2.77 15.29 -19.65
CA LYS A 367 -4.24 15.20 -19.60
C LYS A 367 -4.83 15.39 -18.21
N ILE A 368 -4.02 15.68 -17.19
CA ILE A 368 -4.44 15.76 -15.79
C ILE A 368 -4.61 17.24 -15.37
N PRO A 369 -5.83 17.81 -15.34
CA PRO A 369 -6.05 19.24 -15.12
C PRO A 369 -5.56 19.71 -13.74
N ARG A 370 -5.70 18.86 -12.70
CA ARG A 370 -5.22 19.19 -11.35
C ARG A 370 -3.72 19.52 -11.32
N LEU A 371 -2.91 18.85 -12.13
CA LEU A 371 -1.47 19.14 -12.16
C LEU A 371 -1.16 20.50 -12.78
N GLN A 372 -1.94 20.94 -13.76
CA GLN A 372 -1.81 22.28 -14.35
C GLN A 372 -2.07 23.36 -13.30
N GLU A 373 -3.14 23.21 -12.51
CA GLU A 373 -3.45 24.11 -11.40
C GLU A 373 -2.37 24.08 -10.32
N PHE A 374 -1.89 22.90 -9.96
CA PHE A 374 -0.91 22.72 -8.88
C PHE A 374 0.48 23.27 -9.25
N VAL A 375 0.95 23.04 -10.48
CA VAL A 375 2.21 23.63 -10.96
C VAL A 375 2.11 25.15 -10.98
N ALA A 376 1.04 25.72 -11.54
CA ALA A 376 0.83 27.17 -11.55
C ALA A 376 0.84 27.75 -10.13
N ARG A 377 0.15 27.09 -9.19
CA ARG A 377 0.12 27.50 -7.78
C ARG A 377 1.49 27.43 -7.12
N ARG A 378 2.27 26.37 -7.36
CA ARG A 378 3.59 26.14 -6.75
C ARG A 378 4.62 27.16 -7.23
N LEU A 379 4.57 27.54 -8.50
CA LEU A 379 5.41 28.61 -9.09
C LEU A 379 5.12 29.97 -8.46
N ILE A 380 3.87 30.30 -8.19
CA ILE A 380 3.49 31.58 -7.57
C ILE A 380 3.98 31.67 -6.12
N MET A 381 3.93 30.56 -5.37
CA MET A 381 4.31 30.57 -3.95
C MET A 381 5.83 30.64 -3.72
N GLY A 382 6.65 30.16 -4.67
CA GLY A 382 8.10 30.01 -4.47
C GLY A 382 8.44 29.13 -3.26
N ASP A 383 9.69 29.10 -2.80
CA ASP A 383 10.07 28.34 -1.59
C ASP A 383 9.71 29.03 -0.27
N GLY A 384 9.10 30.22 -0.37
CA GLY A 384 8.60 30.99 0.74
C GLY A 384 7.27 30.45 1.23
N GLY A 385 7.29 29.32 1.94
CA GLY A 385 6.17 28.87 2.77
C GLY A 385 5.76 29.98 3.73
N ASN A 386 4.74 30.73 3.33
CA ASN A 386 3.97 31.69 4.13
C ASN A 386 4.78 32.67 5.01
N LYS A 387 5.21 33.81 4.44
CA LYS A 387 5.44 35.03 5.23
C LYS A 387 4.56 36.23 4.87
N LYS A 388 3.92 36.28 3.69
CA LYS A 388 3.04 37.41 3.31
C LYS A 388 1.99 37.01 2.27
N LEU A 389 0.90 36.40 2.71
CA LEU A 389 -0.30 36.19 1.86
C LEU A 389 -1.07 37.48 1.51
N ASN A 390 -0.51 38.68 1.76
CA ASN A 390 -1.16 39.98 1.48
C ASN A 390 -0.44 40.85 0.43
N GLN A 391 0.51 40.33 -0.33
CA GLN A 391 1.08 41.09 -1.45
C GLN A 391 1.04 40.25 -2.72
N VAL A 392 -0.02 40.47 -3.50
CA VAL A 392 -0.09 40.11 -4.91
C VAL A 392 1.12 40.75 -5.61
N GLN A 393 2.17 39.97 -5.87
CA GLN A 393 3.24 40.40 -6.76
C GLN A 393 2.69 40.43 -8.18
N LYS A 394 2.83 41.59 -8.81
CA LYS A 394 2.13 41.99 -10.04
C LYS A 394 2.40 41.05 -11.22
N ALA A 395 1.33 40.79 -11.95
CA ALA A 395 1.18 39.84 -13.05
C ALA A 395 1.78 40.29 -14.40
N GLU A 396 2.89 41.04 -14.42
CA GLU A 396 3.43 41.59 -15.69
C GLU A 396 4.40 40.63 -16.40
N VAL A 397 5.12 39.77 -15.69
CA VAL A 397 6.09 38.83 -16.30
C VAL A 397 5.40 37.61 -16.93
N TRP A 398 4.25 37.18 -16.38
CA TRP A 398 3.58 35.94 -16.77
C TRP A 398 2.68 36.04 -18.01
N ASN A 399 2.17 37.24 -18.32
CA ASN A 399 1.35 37.47 -19.52
C ASN A 399 2.13 37.25 -20.84
N GLY A 400 3.46 37.18 -20.79
CA GLY A 400 4.30 36.88 -21.96
C GLY A 400 4.42 35.39 -22.30
N LEU A 401 4.18 34.48 -21.34
CA LEU A 401 4.34 33.04 -21.53
C LEU A 401 3.03 32.33 -21.94
N ILE A 402 1.88 32.90 -21.60
CA ILE A 402 0.55 32.35 -21.96
C ILE A 402 0.11 32.78 -23.38
N LYS A 403 0.83 33.73 -23.99
CA LYS A 403 0.61 34.15 -25.38
C LYS A 403 1.81 33.80 -26.25
N LYS A 404 2.03 32.52 -26.52
CA LYS A 404 2.73 32.05 -27.73
C LYS A 404 2.37 30.62 -28.07
#